data_AF-A0A660MU31-F1
#
_entry.id   AF-A0A660MU31-F1
#
_cell.length_a   1.000
_cell.length_b   1.000
_cell.length_c   1.000
_cell.angle_alpha   90.00
_cell.angle_beta   90.00
_cell.angle_gamma   90.00
#
_symmetry.space_group_name_H-M   'P 1'
#
loop_
_entity.id
_entity.type
_entity.pdbx_description
1 polymer ?
#
loop_
_entity_poly.entity_id
_entity_poly.type
_entity_poly.pdbx_seq_one_letter_code
_entity_poly.pdbx_strand_id
1 'polypeptide(L)'
;MKKLSFQNQSKIKNLCPLLFWYRDDFYSFFANILECSKSDLEYKYPRNLNKYFITEQILHILTEEQLKIFLSELYNLKEPLGGDNNPNYREGLQKLKDFKNEIGKDVLEQELKEKELQNNLEKLRKDDELERFKNQQKENIYIKFLEYSKKEDNLQERGFWLEKIFFELMEIENIEHTKSYRTNYEQIDGSVKLDTFTYLFEAKWQTSIVVQKDIAIFDGKIQGKAQSTRGIFLSISGFADSAVGWAQNRESPRLIFIDGQEFVEVLQGYNTIHDLLLKKEYNLTHYGIVYRKKL
;
A
#
# COMPACT_ATOMS: atom_id res chain seq x y z
N MET A 1 16.04 25.85 3.61
CA MET A 1 16.53 26.81 2.60
C MET A 1 17.41 27.83 3.31
N LYS A 2 18.59 28.18 2.78
CA LYS A 2 19.32 29.36 3.27
C LYS A 2 18.39 30.56 3.12
N LYS A 3 18.31 31.45 4.14
CA LYS A 3 17.70 32.79 4.02
C LYS A 3 17.92 33.29 2.59
N LEU A 4 16.85 33.72 1.92
CA LEU A 4 16.93 34.29 0.58
C LEU A 4 18.18 35.17 0.51
N SER A 5 19.01 34.97 -0.50
CA SER A 5 20.24 35.76 -0.63
C SER A 5 19.86 37.25 -0.53
N PHE A 6 20.73 38.07 0.06
CA PHE A 6 20.49 39.51 0.16
C PHE A 6 20.15 40.14 -1.22
N GLN A 7 20.71 39.59 -2.30
CA GLN A 7 20.37 39.92 -3.68
C GLN A 7 18.90 39.64 -4.04
N ASN A 8 18.34 38.51 -3.59
CA ASN A 8 16.95 38.14 -3.87
C ASN A 8 15.97 39.01 -3.08
N GLN A 9 16.29 39.38 -1.83
CA GLN A 9 15.47 40.32 -1.04
C GLN A 9 15.40 41.70 -1.67
N SER A 10 16.53 42.23 -2.17
CA SER A 10 16.60 43.53 -2.84
C SER A 10 15.80 43.55 -4.16
N LYS A 11 15.82 42.45 -4.93
CA LYS A 11 15.00 42.31 -6.15
C LYS A 11 13.50 42.26 -5.86
N ILE A 12 13.09 41.46 -4.86
CA ILE A 12 11.68 41.31 -4.45
C ILE A 12 11.11 42.61 -3.89
N LYS A 13 11.91 43.35 -3.11
CA LYS A 13 11.55 44.69 -2.60
C LYS A 13 11.09 45.61 -3.73
N ASN A 14 11.76 45.54 -4.88
CA ASN A 14 11.45 46.41 -6.02
C ASN A 14 10.30 45.90 -6.88
N LEU A 15 9.88 44.64 -6.69
CA LEU A 15 8.83 44.00 -7.49
C LEU A 15 7.43 44.40 -7.00
N CYS A 16 7.16 44.33 -5.70
CA CYS A 16 5.82 44.56 -5.16
C CYS A 16 5.19 45.91 -5.56
N PRO A 17 5.90 47.05 -5.48
CA PRO A 17 5.32 48.34 -5.89
C PRO A 17 4.93 48.42 -7.37
N LEU A 18 5.55 47.63 -8.24
CA LEU A 18 5.22 47.53 -9.67
C LEU A 18 4.00 46.63 -9.91
N LEU A 19 3.85 45.58 -9.10
CA LEU A 19 2.78 44.59 -9.22
C LEU A 19 1.45 45.03 -8.63
N PHE A 20 1.46 45.86 -7.58
CA PHE A 20 0.24 46.29 -6.89
C PHE A 20 0.02 47.78 -7.11
N TRP A 21 -0.85 48.18 -8.05
CA TRP A 21 -1.16 49.60 -8.27
C TRP A 21 -1.98 50.20 -7.12
N TYR A 22 -3.14 49.60 -6.81
CA TYR A 22 -3.98 50.07 -5.72
C TYR A 22 -3.37 49.77 -4.36
N ARG A 23 -3.64 50.63 -3.37
CA ARG A 23 -3.23 50.39 -1.99
C ARG A 23 -3.96 49.19 -1.41
N ASP A 24 -5.23 49.05 -1.77
CA ASP A 24 -6.07 47.99 -1.23
C ASP A 24 -5.57 46.59 -1.56
N ASP A 25 -5.19 46.35 -2.82
CA ASP A 25 -4.61 45.06 -3.24
C ASP A 25 -3.27 44.78 -2.55
N PHE A 26 -2.43 45.81 -2.42
CA PHE A 26 -1.14 45.72 -1.74
C PHE A 26 -1.29 45.30 -0.27
N TYR A 27 -2.17 45.97 0.49
CA TYR A 27 -2.38 45.60 1.89
C TYR A 27 -3.10 44.26 2.03
N SER A 28 -4.07 43.94 1.16
CA SER A 28 -4.74 42.64 1.20
C SER A 28 -3.77 41.48 0.97
N PHE A 29 -2.84 41.63 0.02
CA PHE A 29 -1.80 40.64 -0.26
C PHE A 29 -0.92 40.36 0.97
N PHE A 30 -0.39 41.41 1.60
CA PHE A 30 0.45 41.25 2.78
C PHE A 30 -0.32 40.83 4.03
N ALA A 31 -1.57 41.26 4.19
CA ALA A 31 -2.43 40.85 5.29
C ALA A 31 -2.70 39.34 5.27
N ASN A 32 -2.91 38.77 4.08
CA ASN A 32 -3.05 37.32 3.90
C ASN A 32 -1.78 36.57 4.37
N ILE A 33 -0.61 37.04 3.95
CA ILE A 33 0.68 36.41 4.26
C ILE A 33 1.05 36.53 5.75
N LEU A 34 0.72 37.67 6.36
CA LEU A 34 0.99 37.93 7.78
C LEU A 34 -0.10 37.39 8.71
N GLU A 35 -1.17 36.81 8.16
CA GLU A 35 -2.34 36.32 8.91
C GLU A 35 -2.92 37.38 9.86
N CYS A 36 -3.00 38.63 9.38
CA CYS A 36 -3.49 39.76 10.16
C CYS A 36 -4.61 40.50 9.44
N SER A 37 -5.34 41.37 10.18
CA SER A 37 -6.34 42.21 9.53
C SER A 37 -5.66 43.30 8.70
N LYS A 38 -6.28 43.65 7.58
CA LYS A 38 -5.83 44.77 6.74
C LYS A 38 -5.76 46.09 7.52
N SER A 39 -6.71 46.31 8.43
CA SER A 39 -6.75 47.50 9.29
C SER A 39 -5.55 47.58 10.23
N ASP A 40 -5.12 46.45 10.81
CA ASP A 40 -3.94 46.41 11.67
C ASP A 40 -2.67 46.71 10.88
N LEU A 41 -2.58 46.19 9.66
CA LEU A 41 -1.45 46.44 8.78
C LEU A 41 -1.39 47.91 8.32
N GLU A 42 -2.54 48.53 8.03
CA GLU A 42 -2.63 49.95 7.69
C GLU A 42 -2.35 50.87 8.89
N TYR A 43 -2.72 50.45 10.10
CA TYR A 43 -2.36 51.17 11.32
C TYR A 43 -0.84 51.14 11.56
N LYS A 44 -0.21 49.97 11.39
CA LYS A 44 1.24 49.78 11.55
C LYS A 44 2.04 50.44 10.43
N TYR A 45 1.53 50.42 9.21
CA TYR A 45 2.15 51.03 8.03
C TYR A 45 1.15 51.94 7.31
N PRO A 46 1.02 53.21 7.72
CA PRO A 46 0.03 54.14 7.16
C PRO A 46 0.17 54.37 5.65
N ARG A 47 -0.95 54.67 4.98
CA ARG A 47 -1.06 54.77 3.51
C ARG A 47 -0.17 55.84 2.86
N ASN A 48 0.32 56.82 3.63
CA ASN A 48 1.26 57.83 3.15
C ASN A 48 2.70 57.30 3.00
N LEU A 49 3.04 56.17 3.63
CA LEU A 49 4.36 55.56 3.50
C LEU A 49 4.57 54.95 2.12
N ASN A 50 5.82 54.95 1.67
CA ASN A 50 6.18 54.38 0.38
C ASN A 50 6.05 52.84 0.38
N LYS A 51 5.41 52.25 -0.65
CA LYS A 51 5.27 50.78 -0.82
C LYS A 51 6.62 50.04 -0.81
N TYR A 52 7.71 50.64 -1.31
CA TYR A 52 9.06 50.07 -1.25
C TYR A 52 9.53 49.91 0.20
N PHE A 53 9.31 50.93 1.03
CA PHE A 53 9.66 50.90 2.46
C PHE A 53 8.80 49.87 3.20
N ILE A 54 7.48 49.86 2.96
CA ILE A 54 6.58 48.90 3.62
C ILE A 54 6.96 47.46 3.26
N THR A 55 7.21 47.17 1.97
CA THR A 55 7.63 45.84 1.50
C THR A 55 8.90 45.39 2.22
N GLU A 56 9.92 46.26 2.31
CA GLU A 56 11.17 45.96 3.01
C GLU A 56 10.94 45.65 4.49
N GLN A 57 10.17 46.49 5.19
CA GLN A 57 9.87 46.26 6.61
C GLN A 57 9.13 44.95 6.84
N ILE A 58 8.19 44.59 5.95
CA ILE A 58 7.46 43.32 6.04
C ILE A 58 8.39 42.13 5.76
N LEU A 59 9.20 42.18 4.70
CA LEU A 59 10.14 41.09 4.37
C LEU A 59 11.13 40.81 5.51
N HIS A 60 11.48 41.80 6.33
CA HIS A 60 12.36 41.62 7.49
C HIS A 60 11.71 40.88 8.66
N ILE A 61 10.38 40.90 8.76
CA ILE A 61 9.63 40.27 9.86
C ILE A 61 8.97 38.94 9.45
N LEU A 62 8.97 38.58 8.16
CA LEU A 62 8.41 37.30 7.70
C LEU A 62 9.17 36.13 8.33
N THR A 63 8.42 35.18 8.86
CA THR A 63 8.94 33.85 9.18
C THR A 63 9.35 33.11 7.91
N GLU A 64 10.09 32.00 8.05
CA GLU A 64 10.45 31.18 6.88
C GLU A 64 9.22 30.63 6.16
N GLU A 65 8.17 30.26 6.89
CA GLU A 65 6.92 29.76 6.34
C GLU A 65 6.16 30.84 5.57
N GLN A 66 5.99 32.02 6.18
CA GLN A 66 5.34 33.15 5.52
C GLN A 66 6.12 33.65 4.30
N LEU A 67 7.46 33.56 4.31
CA LEU A 67 8.27 33.89 3.14
C LEU A 67 8.01 32.92 1.97
N LYS A 68 7.79 31.63 2.24
CA LYS A 68 7.43 30.67 1.18
C LYS A 68 6.05 30.95 0.61
N ILE A 69 5.07 31.23 1.48
CA ILE A 69 3.72 31.66 1.07
C ILE A 69 3.82 32.90 0.19
N PHE A 70 4.57 33.91 0.63
CA PHE A 70 4.82 35.13 -0.14
C PHE A 70 5.40 34.83 -1.53
N LEU A 71 6.41 33.95 -1.63
CA LEU A 71 7.03 33.60 -2.90
C LEU A 71 6.10 32.82 -3.83
N SER A 72 5.32 31.89 -3.27
CA SER A 72 4.32 31.11 -4.01
C SER A 72 3.19 32.00 -4.54
N GLU A 73 2.63 32.86 -3.69
CA GLU A 73 1.59 33.82 -4.08
C GLU A 73 2.09 34.77 -5.19
N LEU A 74 3.31 35.30 -5.06
CA LEU A 74 3.93 36.10 -6.13
C LEU A 74 4.16 35.29 -7.41
N TYR A 75 4.61 34.03 -7.30
CA TYR A 75 4.85 33.16 -8.45
C TYR A 75 3.54 32.87 -9.21
N ASN A 76 2.43 32.76 -8.48
CA ASN A 76 1.10 32.45 -9.02
C ASN A 76 0.35 33.68 -9.55
N LEU A 77 0.80 34.91 -9.28
CA LEU A 77 0.26 36.11 -9.92
C LEU A 77 0.36 36.01 -11.44
N LYS A 78 -0.76 36.22 -12.15
CA LYS A 78 -0.79 36.17 -13.62
C LYS A 78 -0.21 37.44 -14.25
N GLU A 79 -0.54 38.58 -13.67
CA GLU A 79 -0.19 39.92 -14.18
C GLU A 79 -0.19 40.95 -13.03
N PRO A 80 0.37 42.15 -13.24
CA PRO A 80 0.25 43.26 -12.29
C PRO A 80 -1.21 43.66 -12.05
N LEU A 81 -1.58 43.81 -10.79
CA LEU A 81 -2.89 44.29 -10.37
C LEU A 81 -3.05 45.79 -10.68
N GLY A 82 -4.27 46.16 -11.06
CA GLY A 82 -4.62 47.49 -11.58
C GLY A 82 -4.80 47.53 -13.10
N GLY A 83 -4.40 46.49 -13.84
CA GLY A 83 -4.60 46.38 -15.29
C GLY A 83 -4.13 47.62 -16.05
N ASP A 84 -4.97 48.13 -16.96
CA ASP A 84 -4.69 49.33 -17.76
C ASP A 84 -4.48 50.61 -16.94
N ASN A 85 -4.95 50.64 -15.69
CA ASN A 85 -4.77 51.80 -14.80
C ASN A 85 -3.40 51.79 -14.10
N ASN A 86 -2.62 50.72 -14.21
CA ASN A 86 -1.28 50.66 -13.63
C ASN A 86 -0.26 51.28 -14.62
N PRO A 87 0.31 52.48 -14.33
CA PRO A 87 1.30 53.10 -15.22
C PRO A 87 2.58 52.27 -15.36
N ASN A 88 2.83 51.38 -14.40
CA ASN A 88 4.00 50.49 -14.37
C ASN A 88 3.69 49.10 -14.93
N TYR A 89 2.52 48.89 -15.56
CA TYR A 89 2.05 47.57 -15.98
C TYR A 89 3.08 46.80 -16.83
N ARG A 90 3.65 47.45 -17.86
CA ARG A 90 4.63 46.81 -18.76
C ARG A 90 5.90 46.41 -18.03
N GLU A 91 6.42 47.29 -17.17
CA GLU A 91 7.62 47.02 -16.37
C GLU A 91 7.35 45.92 -15.35
N GLY A 92 6.23 45.99 -14.62
CA GLY A 92 5.80 44.99 -13.65
C GLY A 92 5.64 43.60 -14.28
N LEU A 93 5.06 43.53 -15.49
CA LEU A 93 4.91 42.27 -16.21
C LEU A 93 6.26 41.66 -16.59
N GLN A 94 7.22 42.48 -17.05
CA GLN A 94 8.57 41.99 -17.36
C GLN A 94 9.28 41.50 -16.09
N LYS A 95 9.23 42.27 -15.01
CA LYS A 95 9.85 41.91 -13.73
C LYS A 95 9.23 40.67 -13.10
N LEU A 96 7.92 40.46 -13.26
CA LEU A 96 7.24 39.25 -12.82
C LEU A 96 7.71 38.02 -13.61
N LYS A 97 7.87 38.14 -14.93
CA LYS A 97 8.44 37.06 -15.75
C LYS A 97 9.86 36.72 -15.34
N ASP A 98 10.71 37.73 -15.13
CA ASP A 98 12.08 37.55 -14.67
C ASP A 98 12.12 36.83 -13.31
N PHE A 99 11.25 37.23 -12.37
CA PHE A 99 11.08 36.56 -11.08
C PHE A 99 10.67 35.09 -11.23
N LYS A 100 9.67 34.79 -12.05
CA LYS A 100 9.23 33.41 -12.30
C LYS A 100 10.33 32.56 -12.92
N ASN A 101 11.12 33.11 -13.84
CA ASN A 101 12.25 32.42 -14.45
C ASN A 101 13.38 32.14 -13.45
N GLU A 102 13.64 33.08 -12.53
CA GLU A 102 14.67 32.93 -11.50
C GLU A 102 14.28 31.92 -10.42
N ILE A 103 13.03 31.92 -9.99
CA ILE A 103 12.48 30.94 -9.05
C ILE A 103 12.27 29.57 -9.73
N GLY A 104 11.95 29.58 -11.03
CA GLY A 104 11.78 28.40 -11.87
C GLY A 104 10.46 27.67 -11.63
N LYS A 105 10.13 27.36 -10.37
CA LYS A 105 8.93 26.60 -9.96
C LYS A 105 8.36 27.12 -8.64
N ASP A 106 7.06 26.93 -8.43
CA ASP A 106 6.43 27.26 -7.16
C ASP A 106 7.07 26.47 -6.00
N VAL A 107 7.54 27.21 -5.00
CA VAL A 107 8.24 26.70 -3.82
C VAL A 107 7.34 25.78 -2.99
N LEU A 108 6.07 26.15 -2.81
CA LEU A 108 5.14 25.32 -2.02
C LEU A 108 4.75 24.05 -2.79
N GLU A 109 4.56 24.15 -4.10
CA GLU A 109 4.29 22.98 -4.94
C GLU A 109 5.46 21.99 -4.93
N GLN A 110 6.70 22.49 -4.90
CA GLN A 110 7.89 21.65 -4.75
C GLN A 110 7.91 20.91 -3.41
N GLU A 111 7.70 21.61 -2.29
CA GLU A 111 7.71 20.99 -0.96
C GLU A 111 6.61 19.93 -0.80
N LEU A 112 5.43 20.18 -1.37
CA LEU A 112 4.34 19.20 -1.39
C LEU A 112 4.76 17.92 -2.13
N LYS A 113 5.33 18.05 -3.33
CA LYS A 113 5.81 16.90 -4.12
C LYS A 113 6.94 16.15 -3.43
N GLU A 114 7.87 16.85 -2.80
CA GLU A 114 8.96 16.23 -2.03
C GLU A 114 8.43 15.45 -0.83
N LYS A 115 7.46 16.01 -0.10
CA LYS A 115 6.82 15.35 1.02
C LYS A 115 6.02 14.11 0.59
N GLU A 116 5.29 14.19 -0.52
CA GLU A 116 4.59 13.04 -1.11
C GLU A 116 5.57 11.94 -1.52
N LEU A 117 6.68 12.29 -2.18
CA LEU A 117 7.72 11.34 -2.54
C LEU A 117 8.33 10.67 -1.31
N GLN A 118 8.63 11.44 -0.26
CA GLN A 118 9.15 10.90 1.01
C GLN A 118 8.16 9.92 1.66
N ASN A 119 6.87 10.29 1.73
CA ASN A 119 5.84 9.42 2.28
C ASN A 119 5.70 8.11 1.48
N ASN A 120 5.77 8.19 0.14
CA ASN A 120 5.72 7.01 -0.73
C ASN A 120 6.94 6.11 -0.52
N LEU A 121 8.13 6.68 -0.40
CA LEU A 121 9.36 5.92 -0.12
C LEU A 121 9.32 5.25 1.26
N GLU A 122 8.81 5.94 2.29
CA GLU A 122 8.64 5.36 3.62
C GLU A 122 7.64 4.21 3.62
N LYS A 123 6.54 4.35 2.88
CA LYS A 123 5.54 3.29 2.72
C LYS A 123 6.16 2.06 2.05
N LEU A 124 6.85 2.25 0.92
CA LEU A 124 7.55 1.17 0.21
C LEU A 124 8.58 0.46 1.10
N ARG A 125 9.30 1.21 1.93
CA ARG A 125 10.27 0.63 2.87
C ARG A 125 9.58 -0.22 3.94
N LYS A 126 8.47 0.26 4.52
CA LYS A 126 7.70 -0.51 5.50
C LYS A 126 7.12 -1.79 4.91
N ASP A 127 6.63 -1.71 3.67
CA ASP A 127 6.10 -2.88 2.95
C ASP A 127 7.21 -3.91 2.67
N ASP A 128 8.41 -3.48 2.25
CA ASP A 128 9.58 -4.36 2.05
C ASP A 128 10.08 -4.98 3.38
N GLU A 129 10.13 -4.20 4.47
CA GLU A 129 10.47 -4.71 5.80
C GLU A 129 9.48 -5.78 6.28
N LEU A 130 8.17 -5.56 6.06
CA LEU A 130 7.13 -6.52 6.41
C LEU A 130 7.27 -7.82 5.60
N GLU A 131 7.47 -7.73 4.29
CA GLU A 131 7.66 -8.91 3.43
C GLU A 131 8.92 -9.70 3.79
N ARG A 132 10.03 -9.02 4.09
CA ARG A 132 11.24 -9.69 4.61
C ARG A 132 10.97 -10.44 5.91
N PHE A 133 10.24 -9.82 6.84
CA PHE A 133 9.89 -10.45 8.11
C PHE A 133 9.01 -11.69 7.91
N LYS A 134 8.00 -11.62 7.03
CA LYS A 134 7.18 -12.78 6.66
C LYS A 134 8.03 -13.90 6.05
N ASN A 135 8.92 -13.57 5.11
CA ASN A 135 9.77 -14.55 4.45
C ASN A 135 10.73 -15.24 5.44
N GLN A 136 11.27 -14.51 6.41
CA GLN A 136 12.07 -15.11 7.48
C GLN A 136 11.25 -16.10 8.33
N GLN A 137 9.99 -15.78 8.64
CA GLN A 137 9.11 -16.71 9.34
C GLN A 137 8.79 -17.96 8.52
N LYS A 138 8.55 -17.81 7.20
CA LYS A 138 8.35 -18.95 6.29
C LYS A 138 9.59 -19.84 6.20
N GLU A 139 10.79 -19.26 6.17
CA GLU A 139 12.05 -20.01 6.20
C GLU A 139 12.18 -20.85 7.49
N ASN A 140 11.80 -20.30 8.64
CA ASN A 140 11.76 -21.07 9.89
C ASN A 140 10.79 -22.25 9.83
N ILE A 141 9.63 -22.08 9.18
CA ILE A 141 8.67 -23.18 8.93
C ILE A 141 9.28 -24.21 7.98
N TYR A 142 9.96 -23.77 6.93
CA TYR A 142 10.65 -24.66 5.98
C TYR A 142 11.71 -25.53 6.66
N ILE A 143 12.53 -24.95 7.55
CA ILE A 143 13.52 -25.69 8.33
C ILE A 143 12.85 -26.79 9.17
N LYS A 144 11.78 -26.45 9.91
CA LYS A 144 11.01 -27.44 10.68
C LYS A 144 10.43 -28.52 9.77
N PHE A 145 9.90 -28.16 8.60
CA PHE A 145 9.38 -29.10 7.62
C PHE A 145 10.44 -30.14 7.20
N LEU A 146 11.68 -29.70 6.96
CA LEU A 146 12.80 -30.60 6.65
C LEU A 146 13.24 -31.48 7.83
N GLU A 147 13.07 -31.03 9.07
CA GLU A 147 13.36 -31.85 10.24
C GLU A 147 12.32 -32.98 10.40
N TYR A 148 11.03 -32.68 10.23
CA TYR A 148 9.96 -33.67 10.33
C TYR A 148 9.94 -34.66 9.16
N SER A 149 10.35 -34.22 7.96
CA SER A 149 10.46 -35.11 6.80
C SER A 149 11.46 -36.25 7.01
N LYS A 150 12.45 -36.08 7.91
CA LYS A 150 13.45 -37.10 8.27
C LYS A 150 12.99 -38.11 9.33
N LYS A 151 11.93 -37.81 10.09
CA LYS A 151 11.43 -38.66 11.20
C LYS A 151 10.46 -39.74 10.72
N GLU A 152 10.94 -40.83 10.13
CA GLU A 152 10.09 -41.84 9.44
C GLU A 152 9.12 -42.58 10.35
N ASP A 153 9.43 -42.70 11.65
CA ASP A 153 8.73 -43.60 12.57
C ASP A 153 7.41 -43.05 13.16
N ASN A 154 7.01 -41.80 12.87
CA ASN A 154 5.83 -41.19 13.51
C ASN A 154 4.88 -40.48 12.54
N LEU A 155 4.09 -41.27 11.80
CA LEU A 155 3.11 -40.79 10.82
C LEU A 155 2.02 -39.89 11.45
N GLN A 156 1.55 -40.21 12.65
CA GLN A 156 0.52 -39.41 13.33
C GLN A 156 1.06 -38.04 13.75
N GLU A 157 2.28 -38.00 14.30
CA GLU A 157 2.94 -36.75 14.65
C GLU A 157 3.17 -35.88 13.40
N ARG A 158 3.58 -36.48 12.27
CA ARG A 158 3.73 -35.74 11.00
C ARG A 158 2.44 -35.09 10.53
N GLY A 159 1.31 -35.78 10.59
CA GLY A 159 -0.01 -35.21 10.23
C GLY A 159 -0.35 -34.00 11.08
N PHE A 160 -0.24 -34.13 12.41
CA PHE A 160 -0.49 -33.03 13.34
C PHE A 160 0.47 -31.84 13.10
N TRP A 161 1.74 -32.12 12.80
CA TRP A 161 2.70 -31.06 12.46
C TRP A 161 2.37 -30.37 11.15
N LEU A 162 1.88 -31.09 10.14
CA LEU A 162 1.46 -30.51 8.86
C LEU A 162 0.30 -29.52 9.05
N GLU A 163 -0.69 -29.89 9.85
CA GLU A 163 -1.80 -29.01 10.21
C GLU A 163 -1.28 -27.75 10.91
N LYS A 164 -0.39 -27.93 11.88
CA LYS A 164 0.18 -26.81 12.63
C LYS A 164 0.93 -25.83 11.73
N ILE A 165 1.84 -26.31 10.87
CA ILE A 165 2.61 -25.43 9.99
C ILE A 165 1.73 -24.75 8.94
N PHE A 166 0.67 -25.41 8.47
CA PHE A 166 -0.29 -24.80 7.56
C PHE A 166 -1.00 -23.60 8.20
N PHE A 167 -1.44 -23.72 9.46
CA PHE A 167 -2.07 -22.59 10.15
C PHE A 167 -1.08 -21.52 10.63
N GLU A 168 0.17 -21.88 10.98
CA GLU A 168 1.24 -20.89 11.19
C GLU A 168 1.45 -20.06 9.91
N LEU A 169 1.38 -20.68 8.72
CA LEU A 169 1.45 -19.98 7.45
C LEU A 169 0.24 -19.07 7.19
N MET A 170 -0.98 -19.48 7.58
CA MET A 170 -2.17 -18.62 7.50
C MET A 170 -2.03 -17.38 8.40
N GLU A 171 -1.48 -17.54 9.60
CA GLU A 171 -1.20 -16.44 10.54
C GLU A 171 -0.19 -15.45 9.94
N ILE A 172 0.92 -15.93 9.37
CA ILE A 172 1.94 -15.08 8.72
C ILE A 172 1.33 -14.25 7.57
N GLU A 173 0.41 -14.85 6.82
CA GLU A 173 -0.20 -14.25 5.64
C GLU A 173 -1.49 -13.47 5.96
N ASN A 174 -1.86 -13.36 7.24
CA ASN A 174 -3.09 -12.72 7.72
C ASN A 174 -4.38 -13.27 7.06
N ILE A 175 -4.43 -14.58 6.82
CA ILE A 175 -5.61 -15.26 6.26
C ILE A 175 -6.52 -15.69 7.42
N GLU A 176 -7.80 -15.30 7.37
CA GLU A 176 -8.81 -15.68 8.36
C GLU A 176 -8.97 -17.21 8.36
N HIS A 177 -8.80 -17.83 9.53
CA HIS A 177 -8.79 -19.30 9.64
C HIS A 177 -9.33 -19.77 11.00
N THR A 178 -9.61 -21.06 11.07
CA THR A 178 -10.01 -21.78 12.29
C THR A 178 -9.19 -23.06 12.36
N LYS A 179 -8.44 -23.25 13.44
CA LYS A 179 -7.64 -24.46 13.71
C LYS A 179 -8.55 -25.67 13.95
N SER A 180 -7.98 -26.86 14.06
CA SER A 180 -8.70 -28.13 14.25
C SER A 180 -9.82 -28.02 15.29
N TYR A 181 -11.00 -28.53 14.93
CA TYR A 181 -12.18 -28.54 15.79
C TYR A 181 -12.98 -29.81 15.61
N ARG A 182 -13.82 -30.10 16.61
CA ARG A 182 -14.72 -31.26 16.59
C ARG A 182 -16.16 -30.79 16.56
N THR A 183 -16.93 -31.40 15.67
CA THR A 183 -18.39 -31.37 15.72
C THR A 183 -18.89 -32.60 16.47
N ASN A 184 -20.20 -32.72 16.68
CA ASN A 184 -20.81 -33.90 17.31
C ASN A 184 -20.55 -35.21 16.54
N TYR A 185 -20.15 -35.13 15.27
CA TYR A 185 -20.09 -36.29 14.37
C TYR A 185 -18.71 -36.51 13.73
N GLU A 186 -17.87 -35.47 13.65
CA GLU A 186 -16.60 -35.54 12.92
C GLU A 186 -15.56 -34.56 13.46
N GLN A 187 -14.29 -34.92 13.28
CA GLN A 187 -13.14 -34.03 13.44
C GLN A 187 -12.78 -33.39 12.08
N ILE A 188 -12.56 -32.09 12.10
CA ILE A 188 -12.13 -31.28 10.96
C ILE A 188 -10.77 -30.68 11.32
N ASP A 189 -9.77 -30.87 10.47
CA ASP A 189 -8.39 -30.42 10.72
C ASP A 189 -8.30 -28.89 10.74
N GLY A 190 -9.21 -28.22 10.05
CA GLY A 190 -9.59 -26.83 10.28
C GLY A 190 -10.28 -26.22 9.08
N SER A 191 -10.25 -24.90 8.97
CA SER A 191 -10.78 -24.19 7.81
C SER A 191 -10.09 -22.85 7.59
N VAL A 192 -10.11 -22.40 6.35
CA VAL A 192 -9.64 -21.06 5.96
C VAL A 192 -10.76 -20.34 5.22
N LYS A 193 -10.80 -19.02 5.33
CA LYS A 193 -11.69 -18.19 4.54
C LYS A 193 -10.89 -17.53 3.45
N LEU A 194 -11.27 -17.82 2.22
CA LEU A 194 -10.68 -17.23 1.02
C LEU A 194 -11.79 -16.47 0.32
N ASP A 195 -11.60 -15.15 0.20
CA ASP A 195 -12.63 -14.20 -0.23
C ASP A 195 -13.95 -14.39 0.53
N THR A 196 -14.99 -14.86 -0.16
CA THR A 196 -16.34 -15.04 0.37
C THR A 196 -16.61 -16.47 0.84
N PHE A 197 -15.73 -17.41 0.53
CA PHE A 197 -15.98 -18.84 0.73
C PHE A 197 -15.16 -19.41 1.90
N THR A 198 -15.78 -20.33 2.63
CA THR A 198 -15.09 -21.16 3.62
C THR A 198 -14.58 -22.43 2.96
N TYR A 199 -13.29 -22.70 3.14
CA TYR A 199 -12.64 -23.92 2.73
C TYR A 199 -12.33 -24.75 3.96
N LEU A 200 -12.95 -25.92 4.09
CA LEU A 200 -12.47 -26.92 5.05
C LEU A 200 -11.07 -27.37 4.62
N PHE A 201 -10.26 -27.73 5.59
CA PHE A 201 -8.89 -28.17 5.37
C PHE A 201 -8.73 -29.61 5.87
N GLU A 202 -8.01 -30.41 5.08
CA GLU A 202 -7.54 -31.75 5.47
C GLU A 202 -6.08 -31.90 5.02
N ALA A 203 -5.25 -32.45 5.91
CA ALA A 203 -3.83 -32.65 5.66
C ALA A 203 -3.43 -34.12 5.75
N LYS A 204 -2.60 -34.59 4.81
CA LYS A 204 -1.98 -35.92 4.87
C LYS A 204 -0.48 -35.88 4.66
N TRP A 205 0.24 -36.37 5.67
CA TRP A 205 1.68 -36.62 5.61
C TRP A 205 1.99 -38.10 5.82
N GLN A 206 1.73 -38.90 4.77
CA GLN A 206 1.96 -40.35 4.77
C GLN A 206 2.86 -40.74 3.60
N THR A 207 3.53 -41.90 3.66
CA THR A 207 4.43 -42.36 2.57
C THR A 207 3.66 -42.71 1.28
N SER A 208 2.41 -43.17 1.41
CA SER A 208 1.57 -43.54 0.28
C SER A 208 0.90 -42.33 -0.38
N ILE A 209 0.79 -42.40 -1.71
CA ILE A 209 0.00 -41.43 -2.47
C ILE A 209 -1.48 -41.46 -2.03
N VAL A 210 -2.15 -40.30 -2.03
CA VAL A 210 -3.56 -40.21 -1.64
C VAL A 210 -4.44 -40.84 -2.71
N VAL A 211 -5.35 -41.72 -2.27
CA VAL A 211 -6.24 -42.49 -3.16
C VAL A 211 -7.67 -41.96 -3.09
N GLN A 212 -8.52 -42.39 -4.02
CA GLN A 212 -9.92 -41.95 -4.13
C GLN A 212 -10.69 -42.07 -2.80
N LYS A 213 -10.48 -43.14 -2.02
CA LYS A 213 -11.16 -43.34 -0.73
C LYS A 213 -10.93 -42.17 0.24
N ASP A 214 -9.70 -41.66 0.31
CA ASP A 214 -9.35 -40.55 1.20
C ASP A 214 -10.08 -39.28 0.79
N ILE A 215 -10.08 -38.98 -0.51
CA ILE A 215 -10.77 -37.82 -1.08
C ILE A 215 -12.28 -37.92 -0.87
N ALA A 216 -12.87 -39.11 -1.06
CA ALA A 216 -14.30 -39.32 -0.89
C ALA A 216 -14.77 -39.12 0.55
N ILE A 217 -13.94 -39.52 1.54
CA ILE A 217 -14.21 -39.26 2.96
C ILE A 217 -14.29 -37.75 3.20
N PHE A 218 -13.30 -36.99 2.72
CA PHE A 218 -13.27 -35.53 2.92
C PHE A 218 -14.37 -34.80 2.15
N ASP A 219 -14.65 -35.18 0.89
CA ASP A 219 -15.76 -34.63 0.10
C ASP A 219 -17.11 -34.84 0.81
N GLY A 220 -17.29 -36.01 1.44
CA GLY A 220 -18.46 -36.31 2.28
C GLY A 220 -18.61 -35.35 3.46
N LYS A 221 -17.52 -35.01 4.16
CA LYS A 221 -17.55 -34.02 5.26
C LYS A 221 -18.05 -32.65 4.78
N ILE A 222 -17.61 -32.23 3.58
CA ILE A 222 -17.97 -30.93 2.99
C ILE A 222 -19.42 -30.92 2.51
N GLN A 223 -19.91 -32.01 1.93
CA GLN A 223 -21.32 -32.12 1.50
C GLN A 223 -22.32 -31.96 2.66
N GLY A 224 -21.92 -32.29 3.88
CA GLY A 224 -22.71 -32.06 5.09
C GLY A 224 -22.77 -30.59 5.54
N LYS A 225 -22.14 -29.65 4.83
CA LYS A 225 -22.10 -28.20 5.14
C LYS A 225 -22.92 -27.38 4.14
N ALA A 226 -22.84 -26.06 4.26
CA ALA A 226 -23.49 -25.15 3.31
C ALA A 226 -22.98 -25.41 1.88
N GLN A 227 -23.84 -25.16 0.88
CA GLN A 227 -23.49 -25.40 -0.53
C GLN A 227 -22.26 -24.61 -1.01
N SER A 228 -21.99 -23.47 -0.36
CA SER A 228 -20.82 -22.62 -0.62
C SER A 228 -19.52 -23.13 0.01
N THR A 229 -19.57 -24.14 0.88
CA THR A 229 -18.38 -24.71 1.51
C THR A 229 -17.57 -25.53 0.52
N ARG A 230 -16.27 -25.26 0.48
CA ARG A 230 -15.27 -25.91 -0.38
C ARG A 230 -14.24 -26.64 0.46
N GLY A 231 -13.29 -27.32 -0.17
CA GLY A 231 -12.23 -28.04 0.53
C GLY A 231 -10.85 -27.75 -0.02
N ILE A 232 -9.85 -27.72 0.86
CA ILE A 232 -8.42 -27.79 0.53
C ILE A 232 -7.90 -29.12 1.07
N PHE A 233 -7.29 -29.90 0.20
CA PHE A 233 -6.62 -31.15 0.56
C PHE A 233 -5.12 -30.98 0.31
N LEU A 234 -4.32 -31.03 1.37
CA LEU A 234 -2.86 -30.97 1.30
C LEU A 234 -2.27 -32.37 1.46
N SER A 235 -1.50 -32.83 0.47
CA SER A 235 -0.82 -34.13 0.52
C SER A 235 0.67 -33.99 0.19
N ILE A 236 1.54 -34.32 1.15
CA ILE A 236 2.99 -34.26 0.92
C ILE A 236 3.43 -35.27 -0.15
N SER A 237 2.80 -36.44 -0.20
CA SER A 237 3.11 -37.50 -1.17
C SER A 237 2.32 -37.40 -2.48
N GLY A 238 1.49 -36.36 -2.64
CA GLY A 238 0.67 -36.13 -3.83
C GLY A 238 -0.59 -37.00 -3.91
N PHE A 239 -1.14 -37.10 -5.12
CA PHE A 239 -2.46 -37.68 -5.41
C PHE A 239 -2.39 -38.66 -6.58
N ALA A 240 -3.10 -39.79 -6.47
CA ALA A 240 -3.24 -40.73 -7.57
C ALA A 240 -4.11 -40.12 -8.69
N ASP A 241 -3.78 -40.38 -9.96
CA ASP A 241 -4.54 -39.86 -11.10
C ASP A 241 -6.01 -40.28 -11.06
N SER A 242 -6.31 -41.48 -10.53
CA SER A 242 -7.69 -41.94 -10.30
C SER A 242 -8.43 -41.12 -9.25
N ALA A 243 -7.74 -40.66 -8.19
CA ALA A 243 -8.31 -39.79 -7.17
C ALA A 243 -8.59 -38.38 -7.70
N VAL A 244 -7.65 -37.85 -8.49
CA VAL A 244 -7.78 -36.56 -9.19
C VAL A 244 -8.95 -36.61 -10.18
N GLY A 245 -8.99 -37.62 -11.05
CA GLY A 245 -10.06 -37.82 -12.02
C GLY A 245 -11.42 -38.01 -11.36
N TRP A 246 -11.48 -38.73 -10.24
CA TRP A 246 -12.73 -38.88 -9.48
C TRP A 246 -13.23 -37.54 -8.93
N ALA A 247 -12.36 -36.72 -8.36
CA ALA A 247 -12.72 -35.42 -7.77
C ALA A 247 -13.12 -34.37 -8.83
N GLN A 248 -12.45 -34.36 -9.98
CA GLN A 248 -12.74 -33.44 -11.09
C GLN A 248 -14.06 -33.74 -11.79
N ASN A 249 -14.40 -35.02 -11.94
CA ASN A 249 -15.61 -35.44 -12.66
C ASN A 249 -16.85 -35.52 -11.76
N ARG A 250 -16.82 -34.92 -10.55
CA ARG A 250 -18.00 -34.76 -9.71
C ARG A 250 -18.99 -33.80 -10.39
N GLU A 251 -20.28 -33.96 -10.09
CA GLU A 251 -21.32 -33.03 -10.54
C GLU A 251 -21.07 -31.58 -10.07
N SER A 252 -20.41 -31.42 -8.92
CA SER A 252 -19.99 -30.11 -8.40
C SER A 252 -18.61 -30.23 -7.75
N PRO A 253 -17.53 -30.08 -8.55
CA PRO A 253 -16.16 -30.07 -8.05
C PRO A 253 -15.98 -28.91 -7.07
N ARG A 254 -15.46 -29.20 -5.87
CA ARG A 254 -15.35 -28.23 -4.77
C ARG A 254 -14.04 -28.32 -3.99
N LEU A 255 -13.10 -29.12 -4.50
CA LEU A 255 -11.84 -29.41 -3.85
C LEU A 255 -10.68 -28.75 -4.58
N ILE A 256 -9.76 -28.20 -3.80
CA ILE A 256 -8.47 -27.72 -4.22
C ILE A 256 -7.42 -28.69 -3.67
N PHE A 257 -6.60 -29.26 -4.53
CA PHE A 257 -5.49 -30.12 -4.11
C PHE A 257 -4.18 -29.36 -4.14
N ILE A 258 -3.38 -29.51 -3.08
CA ILE A 258 -2.04 -28.97 -2.95
C ILE A 258 -1.11 -30.15 -2.66
N ASP A 259 -0.05 -30.30 -3.46
CA ASP A 259 0.98 -31.31 -3.19
C ASP A 259 2.15 -30.76 -2.37
N GLY A 260 3.05 -31.65 -1.95
CA GLY A 260 4.23 -31.27 -1.18
C GLY A 260 5.18 -30.33 -1.93
N GLN A 261 5.26 -30.41 -3.27
CA GLN A 261 6.13 -29.54 -4.07
C GLN A 261 5.59 -28.11 -4.07
N GLU A 262 4.30 -27.93 -4.35
CA GLU A 262 3.63 -26.62 -4.31
C GLU A 262 3.70 -26.01 -2.91
N PHE A 263 3.54 -26.82 -1.87
CA PHE A 263 3.66 -26.35 -0.49
C PHE A 263 5.08 -25.91 -0.15
N VAL A 264 6.11 -26.67 -0.53
CA VAL A 264 7.52 -26.30 -0.34
C VAL A 264 7.85 -25.01 -1.08
N GLU A 265 7.34 -24.82 -2.30
CA GLU A 265 7.56 -23.57 -3.05
C GLU A 265 7.03 -22.35 -2.30
N VAL A 266 5.89 -22.50 -1.63
CA VAL A 266 5.31 -21.44 -0.80
C VAL A 266 6.17 -21.17 0.43
N LEU A 267 6.65 -22.23 1.11
CA LEU A 267 7.53 -22.08 2.27
C LEU A 267 8.89 -21.45 1.91
N GLN A 268 9.36 -21.64 0.69
CA GLN A 268 10.59 -21.03 0.17
C GLN A 268 10.38 -19.62 -0.41
N GLY A 269 9.15 -19.11 -0.40
CA GLY A 269 8.83 -17.76 -0.87
C GLY A 269 8.80 -17.62 -2.40
N TYR A 270 8.77 -18.72 -3.17
CA TYR A 270 8.60 -18.64 -4.63
C TYR A 270 7.19 -18.16 -5.03
N ASN A 271 6.18 -18.44 -4.19
CA ASN A 271 4.82 -17.92 -4.31
C ASN A 271 4.23 -17.71 -2.90
N THR A 272 3.22 -16.86 -2.74
CA THR A 272 2.43 -16.82 -1.50
C THR A 272 1.39 -17.93 -1.49
N ILE A 273 0.96 -18.36 -0.29
CA ILE A 273 -0.15 -19.33 -0.19
C ILE A 273 -1.45 -18.75 -0.74
N HIS A 274 -1.64 -17.44 -0.60
CA HIS A 274 -2.79 -16.72 -1.11
C HIS A 274 -2.85 -16.80 -2.63
N ASP A 275 -1.74 -16.51 -3.32
CA ASP A 275 -1.66 -16.59 -4.78
C ASP A 275 -1.85 -18.02 -5.29
N LEU A 276 -1.28 -19.00 -4.59
CA LEU A 276 -1.47 -20.43 -4.92
C LEU A 276 -2.95 -20.80 -4.84
N LEU A 277 -3.63 -20.41 -3.75
CA LEU A 277 -5.03 -20.71 -3.53
C LEU A 277 -5.94 -20.00 -4.52
N LEU A 278 -5.73 -18.70 -4.79
CA LEU A 278 -6.49 -17.96 -5.80
C LEU A 278 -6.34 -18.56 -7.20
N LYS A 279 -5.12 -18.94 -7.58
CA LYS A 279 -4.88 -19.60 -8.87
C LYS A 279 -5.61 -20.93 -8.96
N LYS A 280 -5.64 -21.72 -7.89
CA LYS A 280 -6.36 -23.00 -7.85
C LYS A 280 -7.87 -22.81 -7.81
N GLU A 281 -8.35 -21.80 -7.08
CA GLU A 281 -9.75 -21.38 -7.05
C GLU A 281 -10.23 -21.04 -8.45
N TYR A 282 -9.49 -20.18 -9.16
CA TYR A 282 -9.79 -19.79 -10.53
C TYR A 282 -9.90 -21.01 -11.46
N ASN A 283 -8.96 -21.95 -11.35
CA ASN A 283 -8.99 -23.16 -12.16
C ASN A 283 -10.16 -24.10 -11.83
N LEU A 284 -10.51 -24.19 -10.54
CA LEU A 284 -11.65 -24.97 -10.09
C LEU A 284 -12.96 -24.36 -10.61
N THR A 285 -13.14 -23.05 -10.47
CA THR A 285 -14.38 -22.36 -10.86
C THR A 285 -14.58 -22.26 -12.36
N HIS A 286 -13.51 -22.00 -13.12
CA HIS A 286 -13.62 -21.77 -14.56
C HIS A 286 -13.53 -23.06 -15.36
N TYR A 287 -12.80 -24.06 -14.88
CA TYR A 287 -12.49 -25.27 -15.66
C TYR A 287 -12.82 -26.59 -14.93
N GLY A 288 -13.30 -26.55 -13.68
CA GLY A 288 -13.52 -27.77 -12.89
C GLY A 288 -12.23 -28.49 -12.51
N ILE A 289 -11.07 -27.82 -12.57
CA ILE A 289 -9.76 -28.45 -12.38
C ILE A 289 -9.34 -28.35 -10.91
N VAL A 290 -9.36 -29.49 -10.20
CA VAL A 290 -8.96 -29.59 -8.78
C VAL A 290 -7.44 -29.63 -8.57
N TYR A 291 -6.68 -30.11 -9.57
CA TYR A 291 -5.24 -30.33 -9.50
C TYR A 291 -4.61 -30.31 -10.89
N ARG A 292 -3.38 -29.80 -10.99
CA ARG A 292 -2.51 -29.97 -12.16
C ARG A 292 -1.13 -30.34 -11.65
N LYS A 293 -0.67 -31.55 -12.00
CA LYS A 293 0.71 -31.96 -11.73
C LYS A 293 1.65 -31.07 -12.53
N LYS A 294 2.67 -30.48 -11.89
CA LYS A 294 3.74 -29.82 -12.62
C LYS A 294 4.54 -30.89 -13.39
N LEU A 295 4.76 -30.64 -14.67
CA LEU A 295 5.59 -31.47 -15.55
C LEU A 295 7.07 -31.26 -15.25
#